data_AF-A0A8T7MFL8-F1
#
_entry.id   AF-A0A8T7MFL8-F1
#
_cell.length_a   1.000
_cell.length_b   1.000
_cell.length_c   1.000
_cell.angle_alpha   90.00
_cell.angle_beta   90.00
_cell.angle_gamma   90.00
#
_symmetry.space_group_name_H-M   'P 1'
#
loop_
_entity.id
_entity.type
_entity.pdbx_description
1 polymer ?
#
loop_
_entity_poly.entity_id
_entity_poly.type
_entity_poly.pdbx_seq_one_letter_code
_entity_poly.pdbx_strand_id
1 'polypeptide(L)'
;MELTTSLKETFMAAAKQLKGSARRVFMARIVKELGQGGQVKAEKELGWNRRTIRKGTKELESGVPIEDNFSARGRKLVEEELPNLLTDMKAILDSQSQTDPQFKSNGLYTRLSAAEVRRQLIAQKGYSDEELPTPTTIRYKLNQMGYPSSRVQKSKPKKNSTNR
;
A
#
# COMPACT_ATOMS: atom_id res chain seq x y z
N MET A 1 6.84 -40.05 -19.67
CA MET A 1 5.46 -39.68 -20.07
C MET A 1 5.50 -38.70 -21.24
N GLU A 2 4.73 -38.98 -22.29
CA GLU A 2 4.52 -38.04 -23.40
C GLU A 2 3.34 -37.10 -23.11
N LEU A 3 3.50 -35.82 -23.42
CA LEU A 3 2.46 -34.81 -23.21
C LEU A 3 1.66 -34.71 -24.51
N THR A 4 0.50 -35.37 -24.56
CA THR A 4 -0.47 -35.18 -25.65
C THR A 4 -1.08 -33.78 -25.57
N THR A 5 -1.59 -33.25 -26.67
CA THR A 5 -2.19 -31.90 -26.72
C THR A 5 -3.31 -31.74 -25.69
N SER A 6 -4.19 -32.74 -25.57
CA SER A 6 -5.29 -32.77 -24.60
C SER A 6 -4.80 -32.72 -23.14
N LEU A 7 -3.71 -33.43 -22.81
CA LEU A 7 -3.12 -33.39 -21.47
C LEU A 7 -2.52 -32.00 -21.16
N LYS A 8 -1.84 -31.38 -22.13
CA LYS A 8 -1.29 -30.03 -21.96
C LYS A 8 -2.39 -29.03 -21.65
N GLU A 9 -3.48 -29.04 -22.42
CA GLU A 9 -4.63 -28.17 -22.21
C GLU A 9 -5.25 -28.37 -20.83
N THR A 10 -5.44 -29.62 -20.42
CA THR A 10 -5.98 -29.97 -19.11
C THR A 10 -5.09 -29.46 -17.97
N PHE A 11 -3.78 -29.69 -18.05
CA PHE A 11 -2.82 -29.21 -17.04
C PHE A 11 -2.75 -27.69 -16.99
N MET A 12 -2.80 -27.00 -18.13
CA MET A 12 -2.84 -25.54 -18.17
C MET A 12 -4.13 -24.99 -17.55
N ALA A 13 -5.28 -25.59 -17.86
CA ALA A 13 -6.57 -25.20 -17.29
C ALA A 13 -6.60 -25.40 -15.77
N ALA A 14 -6.17 -26.58 -15.29
CA ALA A 14 -6.08 -26.87 -13.87
C ALA A 14 -5.13 -25.92 -13.14
N ALA A 15 -3.93 -25.68 -13.70
CA ALA A 15 -2.97 -24.73 -13.15
C ALA A 15 -3.51 -23.29 -13.09
N LYS A 16 -4.40 -22.89 -14.00
CA LYS A 16 -5.03 -21.57 -14.02
C LYS A 16 -6.12 -21.40 -12.95
N GLN A 17 -6.82 -22.48 -12.60
CA GLN A 17 -7.83 -22.47 -11.53
C GLN A 17 -7.21 -22.41 -10.14
N LEU A 18 -6.03 -23.00 -9.96
CA LEU A 18 -5.29 -22.99 -8.69
C LEU A 18 -4.58 -21.66 -8.45
N LYS A 19 -4.44 -21.27 -7.17
CA LYS A 19 -3.74 -20.05 -6.75
C LYS A 19 -2.64 -20.35 -5.74
N GLY A 20 -1.68 -19.44 -5.61
CA GLY A 20 -0.65 -19.48 -4.58
C GLY A 20 0.15 -20.79 -4.54
N SER A 21 0.34 -21.33 -3.33
CA SER A 21 1.07 -22.59 -3.12
C SER A 21 0.38 -23.80 -3.75
N ALA A 22 -0.95 -23.88 -3.72
CA ALA A 22 -1.69 -25.00 -4.32
C ALA A 22 -1.35 -25.18 -5.82
N ARG A 23 -1.23 -24.06 -6.56
CA ARG A 23 -0.78 -24.07 -7.96
C ARG A 23 0.65 -24.59 -8.10
N ARG A 24 1.56 -24.16 -7.23
CA ARG A 24 2.98 -24.55 -7.28
C ARG A 24 3.17 -26.03 -6.95
N VAL A 25 2.48 -26.52 -5.92
CA VAL A 25 2.49 -27.93 -5.51
C VAL A 25 1.91 -28.82 -6.62
N PHE A 26 0.82 -28.40 -7.26
CA PHE A 26 0.28 -29.11 -8.44
C PHE A 26 1.32 -29.22 -9.56
N MET A 27 1.93 -28.10 -9.95
CA MET A 27 2.98 -28.11 -10.98
C MET A 27 4.15 -29.01 -10.60
N ALA A 28 4.58 -28.98 -9.34
CA ALA A 28 5.67 -29.80 -8.84
C ALA A 28 5.34 -31.30 -8.86
N ARG A 29 4.10 -31.70 -8.52
CA ARG A 29 3.65 -33.09 -8.63
C ARG A 29 3.71 -33.57 -10.08
N ILE A 30 3.15 -32.82 -11.02
CA ILE A 30 3.19 -33.17 -12.44
C ILE A 30 4.64 -33.30 -12.92
N VAL A 31 5.51 -32.34 -12.56
CA VAL A 31 6.93 -32.39 -12.95
C VAL A 31 7.67 -33.57 -12.33
N LYS A 32 7.32 -33.99 -11.10
CA LYS A 32 7.87 -35.19 -10.46
C LYS A 32 7.49 -36.45 -11.24
N GLU A 33 6.23 -36.57 -11.66
CA GLU A 33 5.74 -37.68 -12.50
C GLU A 33 6.39 -37.70 -13.91
N LEU A 34 6.76 -36.53 -14.45
CA LEU A 34 7.49 -36.45 -15.72
C LEU A 34 8.93 -36.99 -15.63
N GLY A 35 9.48 -37.14 -14.42
CA GLY A 35 10.81 -37.70 -14.18
C GLY A 35 11.97 -36.76 -14.53
N GLN A 36 13.12 -37.34 -14.86
CA GLN A 36 14.34 -36.60 -15.19
C GLN A 36 14.11 -35.66 -16.39
N GLY A 37 14.50 -34.39 -16.25
CA GLY A 37 14.25 -33.38 -17.29
C GLY A 37 12.82 -32.84 -17.32
N GLY A 38 11.93 -33.27 -16.41
CA GLY A 38 10.54 -32.81 -16.35
C GLY A 38 10.39 -31.28 -16.24
N GLN A 39 11.31 -30.59 -15.55
CA GLN A 39 11.31 -29.12 -15.46
C GLN A 39 11.53 -28.45 -16.82
N VAL A 40 12.45 -28.98 -17.64
CA VAL A 40 12.75 -28.45 -18.98
C VAL A 40 11.56 -28.72 -19.91
N LYS A 41 10.99 -29.92 -19.82
CA LYS A 41 9.81 -30.31 -20.60
C LYS A 41 8.59 -29.45 -20.26
N ALA A 42 8.33 -29.19 -18.98
CA ALA A 42 7.23 -28.33 -18.53
C ALA A 42 7.41 -26.86 -18.95
N GLU A 43 8.64 -26.35 -18.96
CA GLU A 43 8.93 -25.01 -19.47
C GLU A 43 8.64 -24.91 -20.98
N LYS A 44 9.13 -25.88 -21.76
CA LYS A 44 8.95 -25.89 -23.23
C LYS A 44 7.50 -26.12 -23.66
N GLU A 45 6.82 -27.07 -23.03
CA GLU A 45 5.51 -27.56 -23.50
C GLU A 45 4.31 -26.91 -22.80
N LEU A 46 4.48 -26.45 -21.54
CA LEU A 46 3.39 -25.86 -20.74
C LEU A 46 3.64 -24.39 -20.39
N GLY A 47 4.80 -23.84 -20.76
CA GLY A 47 5.18 -22.45 -20.43
C GLY A 47 5.39 -22.23 -18.93
N TRP A 48 5.61 -23.28 -18.14
CA TRP A 48 5.75 -23.15 -16.69
C TRP A 48 7.17 -22.72 -16.29
N ASN A 49 7.25 -21.65 -15.51
CA ASN A 49 8.53 -21.13 -15.04
C ASN A 49 9.22 -22.10 -14.07
N ARG A 50 10.48 -22.47 -14.35
CA ARG A 50 11.27 -23.39 -13.52
C ARG A 50 11.49 -22.93 -12.09
N ARG A 51 11.56 -21.61 -11.81
CA ARG A 51 11.65 -21.10 -10.42
C ARG A 51 10.38 -21.38 -9.63
N THR A 52 9.21 -21.21 -10.26
CA THR A 52 7.91 -21.53 -9.66
C THR A 52 7.81 -23.01 -9.34
N ILE A 53 8.24 -23.87 -10.26
CA ILE A 53 8.28 -25.32 -10.07
C ILE A 53 9.21 -25.67 -8.91
N ARG A 54 10.44 -25.14 -8.86
CA ARG A 54 11.38 -25.39 -7.75
C ARG A 54 10.84 -24.97 -6.39
N LYS A 55 10.15 -23.82 -6.31
CA LYS A 55 9.46 -23.41 -5.07
C LYS A 55 8.38 -24.42 -4.69
N GLY A 56 7.57 -24.85 -5.66
CA GLY A 56 6.57 -25.90 -5.48
C GLY A 56 7.15 -27.26 -5.09
N THR A 57 8.33 -27.63 -5.58
CA THR A 57 9.01 -28.89 -5.21
C THR A 57 9.39 -28.87 -3.74
N LYS A 58 9.95 -27.77 -3.24
CA LYS A 58 10.24 -27.60 -1.81
C LYS A 58 8.97 -27.65 -0.95
N GLU A 59 7.89 -27.01 -1.40
CA GLU A 59 6.58 -27.06 -0.73
C GLU A 59 6.00 -28.48 -0.72
N LEU A 60 6.16 -29.23 -1.82
CA LEU A 60 5.70 -30.61 -1.93
C LEU A 60 6.51 -31.57 -1.04
N GLU A 61 7.83 -31.38 -0.94
CA GLU A 61 8.73 -32.22 -0.12
C GLU A 61 8.57 -31.93 1.38
N SER A 62 8.42 -30.66 1.75
CA SER A 62 8.21 -30.26 3.15
C SER A 62 6.78 -30.46 3.64
N GLY A 63 5.80 -30.54 2.73
CA GLY A 63 4.38 -30.60 3.06
C GLY A 63 3.79 -29.28 3.56
N VAL A 64 4.60 -28.21 3.63
CA VAL A 64 4.20 -26.90 4.16
C VAL A 64 4.28 -25.84 3.06
N PRO A 65 3.24 -25.01 2.88
CA PRO A 65 3.29 -23.87 1.98
C PRO A 65 4.40 -22.88 2.35
N ILE A 66 5.19 -22.43 1.38
CA ILE A 66 6.15 -21.34 1.60
C ILE A 66 5.40 -20.02 1.45
N GLU A 67 5.12 -19.38 2.58
CA GLU A 67 4.52 -18.06 2.65
C GLU A 67 5.50 -16.98 2.21
N ASP A 68 5.01 -16.05 1.38
CA ASP A 68 5.79 -14.91 0.93
C ASP A 68 5.67 -13.79 1.98
N ASN A 69 6.79 -13.36 2.55
CA ASN A 69 6.82 -12.28 3.52
C ASN A 69 6.73 -10.91 2.82
N PHE A 70 5.55 -10.58 2.30
CA PHE A 70 5.31 -9.28 1.64
C PHE A 70 5.28 -8.12 2.64
N SER A 71 4.83 -8.35 3.87
CA SER A 71 4.74 -7.33 4.92
C SER A 71 6.09 -6.82 5.39
N ALA A 72 7.14 -7.65 5.34
CA ALA A 72 8.50 -7.20 5.63
C ALA A 72 9.16 -6.43 4.48
N ARG A 73 8.49 -6.30 3.32
CA ARG A 73 9.00 -5.54 2.18
C ARG A 73 8.38 -4.15 2.14
N GLY A 74 9.10 -3.20 1.56
CA GLY A 74 8.62 -1.84 1.33
C GLY A 74 9.14 -0.83 2.34
N ARG A 75 8.75 0.43 2.14
CA ARG A 75 9.11 1.53 3.03
C ARG A 75 8.19 1.51 4.25
N LYS A 76 8.78 1.59 5.44
CA LYS A 76 8.06 1.69 6.71
C LYS A 76 7.21 2.96 6.76
N LEU A 77 6.16 2.91 7.56
CA LEU A 77 5.36 4.09 7.83
C LEU A 77 6.18 5.10 8.64
N VAL A 78 5.95 6.39 8.43
CA VAL A 78 6.67 7.44 9.16
C VAL A 78 6.41 7.34 10.67
N GLU A 79 5.25 6.84 11.07
CA GLU A 79 4.90 6.60 12.47
C GLU A 79 5.75 5.53 13.15
N GLU A 80 6.35 4.61 12.39
CA GLU A 80 7.29 3.64 12.95
C GLU A 80 8.63 4.29 13.27
N GLU A 81 9.04 5.29 12.50
CA GLU A 81 10.28 6.04 12.70
C GLU A 81 10.09 7.18 13.72
N LEU A 82 8.92 7.84 13.68
CA LEU A 82 8.55 8.99 14.50
C LEU A 82 7.20 8.72 15.22
N PRO A 83 7.21 7.97 16.34
CA PRO A 83 5.98 7.53 17.01
C PRO A 83 5.12 8.71 17.54
N ASN A 84 5.76 9.82 17.90
CA ASN A 84 5.08 11.01 18.43
C ASN A 84 4.65 12.00 17.33
N LEU A 85 4.95 11.74 16.06
CA LEU A 85 4.67 12.70 15.00
C LEU A 85 3.17 13.05 14.90
N LEU A 86 2.30 12.05 15.00
CA LEU A 86 0.85 12.28 14.89
C LEU A 86 0.29 13.03 16.09
N THR A 87 0.78 12.75 17.30
CA THR A 87 0.34 13.45 18.52
C THR A 87 0.80 14.89 18.51
N ASP A 88 2.03 15.15 18.06
CA ASP A 88 2.58 16.49 17.94
C ASP A 88 1.92 17.31 16.83
N MET A 89 1.64 16.67 15.68
CA MET A 89 0.81 17.29 14.62
C MET A 89 -0.57 17.66 15.16
N LYS A 90 -1.22 16.75 15.91
CA LYS A 90 -2.54 17.01 16.49
C LYS A 90 -2.52 18.20 17.46
N ALA A 91 -1.52 18.27 18.34
CA ALA A 91 -1.38 19.38 19.29
C ALA A 91 -1.27 20.74 18.59
N ILE A 92 -0.53 20.80 17.48
CA ILE A 92 -0.41 22.00 16.65
C ILE A 92 -1.77 22.37 16.02
N LEU A 93 -2.45 21.37 15.45
CA LEU A 93 -3.69 21.59 14.70
C LEU A 93 -4.87 21.93 15.59
N ASP A 94 -5.02 21.29 16.74
CA ASP A 94 -6.16 21.49 17.65
C ASP A 94 -6.26 22.95 18.08
N SER A 95 -5.12 23.60 18.33
CA SER A 95 -5.05 25.03 18.67
C SER A 95 -5.57 25.98 17.57
N GLN A 96 -5.57 25.53 16.31
CA GLN A 96 -5.92 26.33 15.13
C GLN A 96 -7.11 25.73 14.34
N SER A 97 -7.75 24.71 14.91
CA SER A 97 -8.86 24.01 14.28
C SER A 97 -10.17 24.75 14.50
N GLN A 98 -11.00 24.80 13.46
CA GLN A 98 -12.33 25.41 13.51
C GLN A 98 -13.35 24.41 13.00
N THR A 99 -14.51 24.33 13.67
CA THR A 99 -15.66 23.59 13.16
C THR A 99 -16.09 24.16 11.81
N ASP A 100 -16.65 23.30 10.95
CA ASP A 100 -17.26 23.70 9.68
C ASP A 100 -18.14 24.96 9.85
N PRO A 101 -17.80 26.09 9.21
CA PRO A 101 -18.60 27.31 9.29
C PRO A 101 -20.04 27.12 8.81
N GLN A 102 -20.30 26.13 7.94
CA GLN A 102 -21.64 25.80 7.47
C GLN A 102 -22.34 24.74 8.33
N PHE A 103 -21.66 24.17 9.33
CA PHE A 103 -22.15 23.08 10.19
C PHE A 103 -22.73 21.88 9.43
N LYS A 104 -22.28 21.63 8.19
CA LYS A 104 -22.73 20.51 7.37
C LYS A 104 -21.93 19.24 7.63
N SER A 105 -20.76 19.39 8.23
CA SER A 105 -19.83 18.30 8.53
C SER A 105 -19.25 18.44 9.93
N ASN A 106 -18.92 17.31 10.55
CA ASN A 106 -18.17 17.25 11.82
C ASN A 106 -16.65 17.41 11.60
N GLY A 107 -16.22 17.82 10.41
CA GLY A 107 -14.82 17.99 10.07
C GLY A 107 -14.23 19.22 10.75
N LEU A 108 -13.02 19.06 11.29
CA LEU A 108 -12.22 20.16 11.81
C LEU A 108 -11.39 20.76 10.67
N TYR A 109 -11.69 22.00 10.32
CA TYR A 109 -10.96 22.73 9.29
C TYR A 109 -9.78 23.48 9.90
N THR A 110 -8.61 23.25 9.33
CA THR A 110 -7.36 23.90 9.77
C THR A 110 -6.94 24.96 8.77
N ARG A 111 -6.53 26.13 9.27
CA ARG A 111 -5.98 27.21 8.42
C ARG A 111 -4.51 26.97 8.04
N LEU A 112 -3.87 25.98 8.64
CA LEU A 112 -2.47 25.66 8.41
C LEU A 112 -2.31 24.79 7.15
N SER A 113 -1.36 25.17 6.30
CA SER A 113 -0.91 24.31 5.21
C SER A 113 0.02 23.22 5.76
N ALA A 114 0.17 22.11 5.04
CA ALA A 114 1.10 21.06 5.45
C ALA A 114 2.56 21.56 5.56
N ALA A 115 2.96 22.54 4.75
CA ALA A 115 4.28 23.17 4.84
C ALA A 115 4.42 24.06 6.10
N GLU A 116 3.33 24.67 6.55
CA GLU A 116 3.30 25.42 7.80
C GLU A 116 3.36 24.48 9.00
N VAL A 117 2.60 23.37 8.98
CA VAL A 117 2.67 22.32 10.01
C VAL A 117 4.09 21.79 10.14
N ARG A 118 4.78 21.55 9.02
CA ARG A 118 6.19 21.14 9.04
C ARG A 118 7.10 22.15 9.73
N ARG A 119 6.95 23.45 9.42
CA ARG A 119 7.73 24.52 10.07
C ARG A 119 7.45 24.62 11.57
N GLN A 120 6.19 24.43 11.98
CA GLN A 120 5.81 24.47 13.39
C GLN A 120 6.30 23.25 14.17
N LEU A 121 6.36 22.07 13.55
CA LEU A 121 6.99 20.89 14.14
C LEU A 121 8.48 21.16 14.45
N ILE A 122 9.21 21.80 13.53
CA ILE A 122 10.60 22.19 13.78
C ILE A 122 10.67 23.21 14.92
N ALA A 123 9.89 24.30 14.83
CA ALA A 123 9.99 25.42 15.75
C ALA A 123 9.50 25.12 17.18
N GLN A 124 8.44 24.33 17.34
CA GLN A 124 7.78 24.07 18.64
C GLN A 124 8.15 22.72 19.24
N LYS A 125 8.48 21.73 18.41
CA LYS A 125 8.72 20.34 18.84
C LYS A 125 10.17 19.89 18.62
N GLY A 126 11.00 20.73 18.00
CA GLY A 126 12.44 20.53 17.90
C GLY A 126 12.89 19.45 16.91
N TYR A 127 12.02 19.05 15.99
CA TYR A 127 12.39 18.11 14.93
C TYR A 127 13.44 18.71 13.99
N SER A 128 14.35 17.89 13.46
CA SER A 128 15.26 18.30 12.40
C SER A 128 14.58 18.30 11.03
N ASP A 129 15.17 19.02 10.06
CA ASP A 129 14.62 19.09 8.70
C ASP A 129 14.72 17.74 7.99
N GLU A 130 15.81 17.02 8.27
CA GLU A 130 16.19 15.74 7.69
C GLU A 130 15.31 14.58 8.18
N GLU A 131 14.88 14.61 9.44
CA GLU A 131 14.00 13.58 10.02
C GLU A 131 12.55 13.77 9.59
N LEU A 132 12.13 15.01 9.33
CA LEU A 132 10.73 15.28 8.99
C LEU A 132 10.39 14.82 7.57
N PRO A 133 9.24 14.15 7.40
CA PRO A 133 8.79 13.78 6.08
C PRO A 133 8.43 15.03 5.25
N THR A 134 8.35 14.84 3.94
CA THR A 134 7.99 15.92 3.02
C THR A 134 6.61 16.53 3.33
N PRO A 135 6.34 17.79 2.98
CA PRO A 135 5.02 18.40 3.14
C PRO A 135 3.88 17.60 2.51
N THR A 136 4.14 16.84 1.43
CA THR A 136 3.17 15.95 0.79
C THR A 136 2.76 14.80 1.70
N THR A 137 3.74 14.16 2.36
CA THR A 137 3.48 13.10 3.32
C THR A 137 2.71 13.63 4.54
N ILE A 138 3.09 14.81 5.05
CA ILE A 138 2.36 15.48 6.12
C ILE A 138 0.91 15.73 5.71
N ARG A 139 0.66 16.22 4.50
CA ARG A 139 -0.70 16.40 3.96
C ARG A 139 -1.50 15.10 3.94
N TYR A 140 -0.89 13.99 3.54
CA TYR A 140 -1.55 12.68 3.56
C TYR A 140 -1.94 12.28 4.98
N LYS A 141 -1.05 12.47 5.95
CA LYS A 141 -1.33 12.21 7.37
C LYS A 141 -2.41 13.12 7.95
N LEU A 142 -2.41 14.41 7.59
CA LEU A 142 -3.47 15.36 7.97
C LEU A 142 -4.85 14.88 7.50
N ASN A 143 -4.95 14.45 6.23
CA ASN A 143 -6.20 13.92 5.70
C ASN A 143 -6.63 12.63 6.42
N GLN A 144 -5.69 11.73 6.72
CA GLN A 144 -5.95 10.49 7.45
C GLN A 144 -6.45 10.76 8.89
N MET A 145 -5.93 11.81 9.53
CA MET A 145 -6.35 12.27 10.86
C MET A 145 -7.68 13.04 10.86
N GLY A 146 -8.29 13.28 9.69
CA GLY A 146 -9.56 14.02 9.60
C GLY A 146 -9.42 15.54 9.52
N TYR A 147 -8.24 16.06 9.18
CA TYR A 147 -7.98 17.49 8.93
C TYR A 147 -7.78 17.75 7.42
N PRO A 148 -8.86 17.74 6.61
CA PRO A 148 -8.73 17.99 5.18
C PRO A 148 -8.35 19.45 4.92
N SER A 149 -7.36 19.65 4.03
CA SER A 149 -7.02 20.99 3.53
C SER A 149 -8.16 21.53 2.67
N SER A 150 -8.93 22.50 3.17
CA SER A 150 -9.88 23.26 2.36
C SER A 150 -9.36 24.66 2.03
N ARG A 151 -9.70 25.16 0.84
CA ARG A 151 -9.56 26.59 0.55
C ARG A 151 -10.68 27.31 1.30
N VAL A 152 -10.33 27.98 2.40
CA VAL A 152 -11.30 28.82 3.10
C VAL A 152 -11.64 30.03 2.22
N GLN A 153 -12.88 30.10 1.75
CA GLN A 153 -13.38 31.29 1.06
C GLN A 153 -13.40 32.45 2.06
N LYS A 154 -12.72 33.56 1.74
CA LYS A 154 -12.79 34.78 2.55
C LYS A 154 -14.18 35.41 2.42
N SER A 155 -14.60 36.11 3.47
CA SER A 155 -15.84 36.89 3.48
C SER A 155 -15.89 37.82 2.26
N LYS A 156 -16.95 37.75 1.46
CA LYS A 156 -17.22 38.76 0.42
C LYS A 156 -18.01 39.90 1.07
N PRO A 157 -17.40 41.06 1.37
CA PRO A 157 -18.17 42.18 1.92
C PRO A 157 -19.23 42.61 0.89
N LYS A 158 -20.47 42.80 1.34
CA LYS A 158 -21.51 43.40 0.50
C LYS A 158 -21.09 44.85 0.23
N LYS A 159 -20.84 45.16 -1.04
CA LYS A 159 -20.62 46.54 -1.49
C LYS A 159 -21.96 47.25 -1.44
N ASN A 160 -22.06 48.38 -0.73
CA ASN A 160 -23.26 49.22 -0.76
C ASN A 160 -23.44 49.72 -2.19
N SER A 161 -24.44 49.21 -2.91
CA SER A 161 -24.88 49.82 -4.15
C SER A 161 -25.76 51.01 -3.78
N THR A 162 -25.26 52.21 -3.97
CA THR A 162 -26.10 53.42 -3.97
C THR A 162 -27.08 53.27 -5.13
N ASN A 163 -28.33 52.92 -4.84
CA ASN A 163 -29.40 53.02 -5.83
C ASN A 163 -29.53 54.50 -6.17
N ARG A 164 -29.26 54.82 -7.44
CA ARG A 164 -29.40 56.16 -8.02
C ARG A 164 -30.65 56.19 -8.89
#